data_AF-X1QSY1-F1
#
_entry.id   AF-X1QSY1-F1
#
_cell.length_a   1.000
_cell.length_b   1.000
_cell.length_c   1.000
_cell.angle_alpha   90.00
_cell.angle_beta   90.00
_cell.angle_gamma   90.00
#
_symmetry.space_group_name_H-M   'P 1'
#
loop_
_entity.id
_entity.type
_entity.pdbx_description
1 polymer ?
#
loop_
_entity_poly.entity_id
_entity_poly.type
_entity_poly.pdbx_seq_one_letter_code
_entity_poly.pdbx_strand_id
1 'polypeptide(L)' 'EPRFRQPDAGPRRTLDEFVVLDKAGRLQLPRDYIDKLNLKERVRVLLADDHITVWPEESQKREDR' A
#
# COMPACT_ATOMS: atom_id res chain seq x y z
N GLU A 1 -35.86 -6.13 15.46
CA GLU A 1 -34.81 -5.13 15.18
C GLU A 1 -33.86 -5.67 14.10
N PRO A 2 -33.64 -4.98 12.98
CA PRO A 2 -32.66 -5.44 12.01
C PRO A 2 -31.28 -4.90 12.41
N ARG A 3 -30.42 -5.77 12.96
CA ARG A 3 -28.99 -5.44 13.08
C ARG A 3 -28.36 -5.69 11.71
N PHE A 4 -28.04 -4.60 11.02
CA PHE A 4 -27.19 -4.62 9.84
C PHE A 4 -25.86 -5.31 10.19
N ARG A 5 -25.72 -6.58 9.81
CA ARG A 5 -24.43 -7.24 9.70
C ARG A 5 -23.74 -6.65 8.48
N GLN A 6 -22.80 -5.74 8.70
CA GLN A 6 -21.91 -5.30 7.63
C GLN A 6 -21.09 -6.52 7.14
N PRO A 7 -20.92 -6.66 5.83
CA PRO A 7 -20.51 -7.91 5.19
C PRO A 7 -19.06 -8.25 5.54
N ASP A 8 -18.79 -9.54 5.65
CA ASP A 8 -17.46 -10.13 5.67
C ASP A 8 -16.53 -9.36 4.71
N ALA A 9 -15.56 -8.64 5.26
CA ALA A 9 -14.46 -8.11 4.49
C ALA A 9 -13.75 -9.33 3.87
N GLY A 10 -14.07 -9.61 2.61
CA GLY A 10 -13.57 -10.77 1.89
C GLY A 10 -12.04 -10.86 1.97
N PRO A 11 -11.46 -12.04 1.69
CA PRO A 11 -10.05 -12.30 1.91
C PRO A 11 -9.19 -11.20 1.28
N ARG A 12 -8.43 -10.50 2.13
CA ARG A 12 -7.41 -9.54 1.68
C ARG A 12 -6.44 -10.33 0.81
N ARG A 13 -6.44 -10.04 -0.48
CA ARG A 13 -5.52 -10.67 -1.42
C ARG A 13 -4.13 -10.10 -1.15
N THR A 14 -3.30 -10.85 -0.45
CA THR A 14 -1.87 -10.59 -0.36
C THR A 14 -1.25 -11.08 -1.65
N LEU A 15 -0.54 -10.21 -2.36
CA LEU A 15 0.26 -10.57 -3.52
C LEU A 15 1.72 -10.60 -3.07
N ASP A 16 2.28 -11.79 -2.91
CA ASP A 16 3.66 -12.00 -2.50
C ASP A 16 4.54 -12.15 -3.75
N GLU A 17 5.28 -11.11 -4.10
CA GLU A 17 6.26 -11.13 -5.21
C GLU A 17 7.62 -10.62 -4.74
N PHE A 18 8.69 -11.31 -5.14
CA PHE A 18 10.06 -10.88 -4.86
C PHE A 18 10.53 -9.85 -5.88
N VAL A 19 11.10 -8.74 -5.41
CA VAL A 19 11.72 -7.71 -6.24
C VAL A 19 13.23 -7.65 -5.98
N VAL A 20 14.00 -7.28 -7.00
CA VAL A 20 15.46 -7.13 -6.86
C VAL A 20 15.77 -5.79 -6.19
N LEU A 21 16.61 -5.84 -5.16
CA LEU A 21 17.20 -4.66 -4.54
C LEU A 21 18.56 -4.38 -5.21
N ASP A 22 18.69 -3.20 -5.82
CA ASP A 22 19.97 -2.76 -6.38
C ASP A 22 20.96 -2.33 -5.28
N LYS A 23 22.26 -2.22 -5.61
CA LYS A 23 23.32 -1.77 -4.69
C LYS A 23 23.06 -0.41 -4.04
N ALA A 24 22.35 0.47 -4.73
CA ALA A 24 21.95 1.78 -4.21
C ALA A 24 20.74 1.72 -3.24
N GLY A 25 20.19 0.53 -2.97
CA GLY A 25 19.04 0.34 -2.09
C GLY A 25 17.68 0.68 -2.73
N ARG A 26 17.61 0.69 -4.06
CA ARG A 26 16.37 0.99 -4.81
C ARG A 26 15.58 -0.28 -5.07
N LEU A 27 14.28 -0.22 -4.78
CA LEU A 27 13.31 -1.27 -5.11
C LEU A 27 12.54 -0.88 -6.37
N GLN A 28 12.44 -1.79 -7.34
CA GLN A 28 11.59 -1.61 -8.51
C GLN A 28 10.24 -2.25 -8.25
N LEU A 29 9.17 -1.45 -8.25
CA LEU A 29 7.81 -1.96 -8.09
C LEU A 29 7.20 -2.29 -9.47
N PRO A 30 6.43 -3.39 -9.58
CA PRO A 30 5.67 -3.68 -10.79
C PRO A 30 4.76 -2.51 -11.16
N ARG A 31 4.65 -2.23 -12.47
CA ARG A 31 3.84 -1.11 -12.98
C ARG A 31 2.38 -1.17 -12.53
N ASP A 32 1.83 -2.38 -12.52
CA ASP A 32 0.46 -2.65 -12.07
C ASP A 32 0.23 -2.19 -10.61
N TYR A 33 1.23 -2.27 -9.73
CA TYR A 33 1.11 -1.83 -8.33
C TYR A 33 1.14 -0.32 -8.23
N ILE A 34 2.00 0.34 -9.01
CA ILE A 34 2.06 1.80 -9.12
C ILE A 34 0.69 2.34 -9.56
N ASP A 35 0.10 1.74 -10.60
CA ASP A 35 -1.20 2.16 -11.13
C ASP A 35 -2.35 1.85 -10.16
N LYS A 36 -2.41 0.65 -9.56
CA LYS A 36 -3.45 0.26 -8.60
C LYS A 36 -3.44 1.10 -7.32
N LEU A 37 -2.26 1.43 -6.83
CA LEU A 37 -2.08 2.23 -5.60
C LEU A 37 -2.01 3.74 -5.91
N ASN A 38 -2.14 4.16 -7.17
CA ASN A 38 -2.02 5.55 -7.62
C ASN A 38 -0.76 6.25 -7.05
N LEU A 39 0.38 5.54 -7.03
CA LEU A 39 1.65 6.07 -6.57
C LEU A 39 2.21 7.01 -7.64
N LYS A 40 2.28 8.31 -7.35
CA LYS A 40 2.71 9.34 -8.30
C LYS A 40 3.60 10.36 -7.62
N GLU A 41 4.68 10.76 -8.30
CA GLU A 41 5.63 11.83 -7.96
C GLU A 41 6.30 11.72 -6.59
N ARG A 42 5.52 11.64 -5.51
CA ARG A 42 5.95 11.54 -4.12
C ARG A 42 5.13 10.46 -3.41
N VAL A 43 5.85 9.58 -2.73
CA VAL A 43 5.27 8.56 -1.87
C VAL A 43 5.78 8.76 -0.46
N ARG A 44 4.93 8.43 0.52
CA ARG A 44 5.34 8.36 1.92
C ARG A 44 5.81 6.95 2.21
N VAL A 45 7.02 6.85 2.76
CA VAL A 45 7.58 5.59 3.23
C VAL A 45 7.67 5.65 4.76
N LEU A 46 7.07 4.69 5.44
CA LEU A 46 7.18 4.53 6.88
C LEU A 46 7.94 3.23 7.17
N LEU A 47 8.86 3.30 8.12
CA LEU A 47 9.59 2.13 8.61
C LEU A 47 8.84 1.55 9.82
N ALA A 48 8.40 0.31 9.70
CA ALA A 48 7.92 -0.52 10.81
C ALA A 48 9.04 -1.46 11.28
N ASP A 49 8.77 -2.23 12.34
CA ASP A 49 9.74 -3.18 12.91
C ASP A 49 10.23 -4.24 11.90
N ASP A 50 9.35 -4.74 11.02
CA ASP A 50 9.65 -5.85 10.11
C ASP A 50 9.56 -5.49 8.62
N HIS A 51 9.01 -4.32 8.26
CA HIS A 51 8.79 -3.93 6.88
C HIS A 51 8.75 -2.41 6.69
N ILE A 52 8.72 -1.97 5.44
CA ILE A 52 8.35 -0.60 5.07
C ILE A 52 6.91 -0.58 4.56
N THR A 53 6.15 0.46 4.88
CA THR A 53 4.85 0.73 4.24
C THR A 53 4.97 1.92 3.30
N VAL A 54 4.34 1.81 2.13
CA VAL A 54 4.39 2.83 1.08
C VAL A 54 2.98 3.32 0.79
N TRP A 55 2.78 4.63 0.85
CA TRP A 55 1.48 5.29 0.65
C TRP A 55 1.60 6.42 -0.38
N PRO A 56 0.59 6.67 -1.24
CA PRO A 56 0.57 7.88 -2.04
C PRO A 56 0.45 9.12 -1.13
N GLU A 57 0.98 10.26 -1.60
CA GLU A 57 0.96 11.53 -0.85
C GLU A 57 -0.46 11.93 -0.40
N GLU A 58 -1.46 11.72 -1.25
CA GLU A 58 -2.85 12.14 -1.01
C GLU A 58 -3.61 11.29 0.03
N SER A 59 -3.18 10.06 0.33
CA SER A 59 -3.90 9.15 1.24
C SER A 59 -4.12 9.74 2.64
N GLN A 60 -3.17 10.56 3.06
CA GLN A 60 -3.14 11.16 4.39
C GLN A 60 -4.10 12.34 4.52
N LYS A 61 -4.55 12.91 3.38
CA LYS A 61 -5.53 14.00 3.37
C LYS A 61 -6.95 13.54 3.74
N ARG A 62 -7.22 12.23 3.72
CA ARG A 62 -8.53 11.65 4.08
C ARG A 62 -8.67 11.33 5.58
N GLU A 63 -7.57 11.12 6.30
CA GLU A 63 -7.61 10.76 7.73
C GLU A 63 -7.52 11.99 8.65
N ASP A 64 -7.01 13.12 8.14
CA ASP A 64 -6.95 14.41 8.84
C ASP A 64 -8.22 15.28 8.68
N ARG A 65 -9.35 14.72 8.22
CA ARG A 65 -10.64 15.44 8.05
C ARG A 65 -11.79 14.78 8.81
#